data_AF-A0A1A8R890-F1
#
_entry.id   AF-A0A1A8R890-F1
#
_cell.length_a   1.000
_cell.length_b   1.000
_cell.length_c   1.000
_cell.angle_alpha   90.00
_cell.angle_beta   90.00
_cell.angle_gamma   90.00
#
_symmetry.space_group_name_H-M   'P 1'
#
loop_
_entity.id
_entity.type
_entity.pdbx_description
1 polymer ?
#
loop_
_entity_poly.entity_id
_entity_poly.type
_entity_poly.pdbx_seq_one_letter_code
_entity_poly.pdbx_strand_id
1 'polypeptide(L)'
;YMTMFPHTPDNSFMGFVAEELNETERLFIQRDKVNNMAVVYGKDASMWKLQGKENVLAILYRYMEIHGTVYYETQRPPEVPAFVKNHGLLPQQELQQLLRKAKLFVGFGFPYEGPAPLEAIANGCIFLQPKFNPPHSSLNHEFFRGKPTSRKVSSQHPYAEQHIGRPHVITVDFNNSEEFEATIREIMKLNVEPFLPYEYTCEGMLERVHTYIQNQSFCSPEVPFPPVNSSWALLRGPFTPVPDSRILIWASNVSSLSSWPPLSALRLLSSQQGQSCVEACWTEGLICEPAFYRFINIKEAFSALDFQCEGLESGMNHLFPAFSAEHAECSLQHDPLLFSCAGSSSKYQRLCPCRDFRKGQVALCRDCL
;
A
#
# COMPACT_ATOMS: atom_id res chain seq x y z
N TYR A 1 13.72 -7.17 -2.05
CA TYR A 1 13.00 -7.57 -0.81
C TYR A 1 11.55 -7.93 -1.14
N MET A 2 10.91 -8.72 -0.28
CA MET A 2 9.53 -9.18 -0.43
C MET A 2 8.67 -8.68 0.74
N THR A 3 7.55 -8.00 0.47
CA THR A 3 6.71 -7.35 1.51
C THR A 3 5.36 -8.04 1.73
N MET A 4 4.78 -7.84 2.91
CA MET A 4 3.46 -8.38 3.31
C MET A 4 2.29 -7.65 2.63
N PHE A 5 2.46 -6.36 2.34
CA PHE A 5 1.49 -5.52 1.65
C PHE A 5 2.22 -4.70 0.57
N PRO A 6 1.53 -4.24 -0.48
CA PRO A 6 2.13 -3.49 -1.58
C PRO A 6 2.40 -2.01 -1.24
N HIS A 7 2.95 -1.72 -0.05
CA HIS A 7 3.16 -0.36 0.46
C HIS A 7 4.52 0.26 0.09
N THR A 8 5.43 -0.52 -0.52
CA THR A 8 6.79 -0.08 -0.87
C THR A 8 7.11 -0.54 -2.30
N PRO A 9 6.91 0.28 -3.34
CA PRO A 9 7.16 -0.11 -4.73
C PRO A 9 8.64 -0.35 -5.07
N ASP A 10 9.57 0.12 -4.23
CA ASP A 10 10.99 -0.28 -4.29
C ASP A 10 11.20 -1.78 -4.02
N ASN A 11 10.17 -2.47 -3.52
CA ASN A 11 10.19 -3.89 -3.18
C ASN A 11 9.08 -4.62 -3.92
N SER A 12 9.20 -5.95 -3.98
CA SER A 12 8.16 -6.79 -4.56
C SER A 12 7.14 -7.16 -3.49
N PHE A 13 5.87 -7.04 -3.83
CA PHE A 13 4.77 -7.47 -2.97
C PHE A 13 4.66 -9.00 -3.02
N MET A 14 4.82 -9.68 -1.89
CA MET A 14 4.65 -11.14 -1.77
C MET A 14 3.26 -11.49 -1.25
N GLY A 15 2.82 -10.82 -0.19
CA GLY A 15 1.51 -11.04 0.40
C GLY A 15 1.35 -12.40 1.10
N PHE A 16 0.10 -12.80 1.23
CA PHE A 16 -0.36 -14.02 1.89
C PHE A 16 -1.74 -14.38 1.35
N VAL A 17 -2.28 -15.51 1.81
CA VAL A 17 -3.65 -15.94 1.49
C VAL A 17 -4.54 -15.74 2.72
N ALA A 18 -5.76 -15.25 2.50
CA ALA A 18 -6.85 -15.30 3.48
C ALA A 18 -7.92 -16.31 3.03
N GLU A 19 -8.79 -16.72 3.96
CA GLU A 19 -9.85 -17.70 3.67
C GLU A 19 -10.79 -17.19 2.57
N GLU A 20 -11.00 -18.02 1.55
CA GLU A 20 -11.97 -17.78 0.49
C GLU A 20 -13.30 -18.45 0.82
N LEU A 21 -14.36 -17.65 0.84
CA LEU A 21 -15.72 -18.14 1.05
C LEU A 21 -16.41 -18.40 -0.28
N ASN A 22 -17.06 -19.56 -0.40
CA ASN A 22 -17.94 -19.84 -1.54
C ASN A 22 -19.26 -19.04 -1.45
N GLU A 23 -20.04 -19.02 -2.53
CA GLU A 23 -21.29 -18.23 -2.60
C GLU A 23 -22.30 -18.58 -1.51
N THR A 24 -22.45 -19.87 -1.19
CA THR A 24 -23.37 -20.35 -0.14
C THR A 24 -22.92 -19.86 1.24
N GLU A 25 -21.63 -19.95 1.53
CA GLU A 25 -21.05 -19.46 2.79
C GLU A 25 -21.20 -17.95 2.92
N ARG A 26 -20.98 -17.19 1.83
CA ARG A 26 -21.17 -15.74 1.82
C ARG A 26 -22.61 -15.36 2.18
N LEU A 27 -23.59 -16.02 1.56
CA LEU A 27 -25.01 -15.79 1.82
C LEU A 27 -25.40 -16.18 3.26
N PHE A 28 -24.86 -17.29 3.77
CA PHE A 28 -25.09 -17.73 5.14
C PHE A 28 -24.54 -16.71 6.14
N ILE A 29 -23.30 -16.26 5.95
CA ILE A 29 -22.66 -15.27 6.80
C ILE A 29 -23.46 -13.97 6.79
N GLN A 30 -23.87 -13.45 5.63
CA GLN A 30 -24.66 -12.22 5.55
C GLN A 30 -25.98 -12.30 6.34
N ARG A 31 -26.63 -13.47 6.38
CA ARG A 31 -27.90 -13.68 7.10
C ARG A 31 -27.70 -13.81 8.61
N ASP A 32 -26.60 -14.43 9.04
CA ASP A 32 -26.34 -14.78 10.44
C ASP A 32 -25.52 -13.72 11.20
N LYS A 33 -25.16 -12.60 10.56
CA LYS A 33 -24.47 -11.48 11.21
C LYS A 33 -25.28 -10.90 12.37
N VAL A 34 -24.64 -10.80 13.53
CA VAL A 34 -25.19 -10.12 14.70
C VAL A 34 -24.94 -8.62 14.57
N ASN A 35 -26.02 -7.87 14.34
CA ASN A 35 -25.94 -6.46 13.96
C ASN A 35 -25.31 -5.53 15.02
N ASN A 36 -25.33 -5.93 16.30
CA ASN A 36 -24.82 -5.16 17.42
C ASN A 36 -23.59 -5.81 18.07
N MET A 37 -22.72 -6.45 17.28
CA MET A 37 -21.52 -7.12 17.79
C MET A 37 -20.24 -6.54 17.16
N ALA A 38 -19.32 -6.11 18.02
CA ALA A 38 -18.00 -5.62 17.65
C ALA A 38 -16.90 -6.53 18.22
N VAL A 39 -15.87 -6.82 17.44
CA VAL A 39 -14.66 -7.51 17.87
C VAL A 39 -13.49 -6.54 17.77
N VAL A 40 -12.77 -6.35 18.87
CA VAL A 40 -11.62 -5.44 18.91
C VAL A 40 -10.35 -6.16 18.47
N TYR A 41 -9.59 -5.48 17.63
CA TYR A 41 -8.28 -5.90 17.16
C TYR A 41 -7.18 -5.54 18.17
N GLY A 42 -6.87 -6.48 19.05
CA GLY A 42 -5.74 -6.38 19.96
C GLY A 42 -5.66 -7.62 20.85
N LYS A 43 -4.62 -8.42 20.70
CA LYS A 43 -4.48 -9.70 21.44
C LYS A 43 -3.71 -9.57 22.75
N ASP A 44 -3.14 -8.41 23.02
CA ASP A 44 -2.36 -8.12 24.22
C ASP A 44 -2.98 -6.95 24.98
N ALA A 45 -3.02 -7.04 26.31
CA ALA A 45 -3.62 -6.02 27.17
C ALA A 45 -3.00 -4.63 26.96
N SER A 46 -1.72 -4.53 26.61
CA SER A 46 -1.06 -3.25 26.31
C SER A 46 -1.69 -2.52 25.11
N MET A 47 -2.30 -3.25 24.17
CA MET A 47 -3.04 -2.70 23.02
C MET A 47 -4.38 -2.10 23.44
N TRP A 48 -4.89 -2.50 24.61
CA TRP A 48 -6.14 -2.03 25.23
C TRP A 48 -5.92 -0.94 26.26
N LYS A 49 -4.66 -0.53 26.53
CA LYS A 49 -4.34 0.58 27.45
C LYS A 49 -5.34 1.70 27.26
N LEU A 50 -6.12 1.94 28.32
CA LEU A 50 -7.37 2.70 28.24
C LEU A 50 -7.13 4.17 27.94
N GLN A 51 -5.96 4.72 28.34
CA GLN A 51 -5.63 6.12 28.17
C GLN A 51 -5.83 6.58 26.72
N GLY A 52 -6.86 7.39 26.49
CA GLY A 52 -7.22 7.92 25.17
C GLY A 52 -8.21 7.07 24.38
N LYS A 53 -8.70 5.96 24.94
CA LYS A 53 -9.67 5.02 24.33
C LYS A 53 -10.96 4.88 25.14
N GLU A 54 -11.07 5.53 26.29
CA GLU A 54 -12.23 5.42 27.17
C GLU A 54 -13.51 5.90 26.47
N ASN A 55 -13.44 7.05 25.80
CA ASN A 55 -14.57 7.61 25.06
C ASN A 55 -14.98 6.72 23.88
N VAL A 56 -13.99 6.20 23.14
CA VAL A 56 -14.20 5.27 22.02
C VAL A 56 -14.95 4.03 22.48
N LEU A 57 -14.48 3.39 23.56
CA LEU A 57 -15.11 2.21 24.14
C LEU A 57 -16.50 2.52 24.71
N ALA A 58 -16.66 3.66 25.39
CA ALA A 58 -17.94 4.07 25.96
C ALA A 58 -18.99 4.33 24.87
N ILE A 59 -18.63 4.99 23.77
CA ILE A 59 -19.51 5.18 22.62
C ILE A 59 -19.86 3.84 22.01
N LEU A 60 -18.86 3.00 21.71
CA LEU A 60 -19.07 1.69 21.09
C LEU A 60 -20.01 0.80 21.92
N TYR A 61 -19.83 0.79 23.24
CA TYR A 61 -20.64 0.00 24.17
C TYR A 61 -22.12 0.40 24.22
N ARG A 62 -22.46 1.65 23.86
CA ARG A 62 -23.86 2.10 23.76
C ARG A 62 -24.61 1.45 22.59
N TYR A 63 -23.89 1.01 21.55
CA TYR A 63 -24.48 0.49 20.31
C TYR A 63 -24.23 -1.00 20.11
N MET A 64 -23.14 -1.54 20.65
CA MET A 64 -22.67 -2.89 20.36
C MET A 64 -22.10 -3.59 21.59
N GLU A 65 -22.30 -4.90 21.66
CA GLU A 65 -21.52 -5.77 22.54
C GLU A 65 -20.07 -5.82 22.06
N ILE A 66 -19.13 -5.62 22.98
CA ILE A 66 -17.70 -5.55 22.68
C ILE A 66 -17.04 -6.87 23.05
N HIS A 67 -16.42 -7.51 22.06
CA HIS A 67 -15.71 -8.77 22.18
C HIS A 67 -14.21 -8.54 22.01
N GLY A 68 -13.40 -9.33 22.72
CA GLY A 68 -11.94 -9.31 22.60
C GLY A 68 -11.35 -10.71 22.55
N THR A 69 -10.15 -10.86 22.00
CA THR A 69 -9.36 -12.11 22.01
C THR A 69 -8.01 -11.88 22.68
N VAL A 70 -8.08 -11.35 23.91
CA VAL A 70 -6.92 -10.87 24.66
C VAL A 70 -6.34 -12.00 25.49
N TYR A 71 -5.03 -12.18 25.39
CA TYR A 71 -4.29 -13.09 26.25
C TYR A 71 -4.46 -12.72 27.73
N TYR A 72 -4.61 -13.74 28.57
CA TYR A 72 -4.54 -13.61 30.02
C TYR A 72 -3.94 -14.88 30.62
N GLU A 73 -3.16 -14.73 31.68
CA GLU A 73 -2.74 -15.86 32.50
C GLU A 73 -3.91 -16.30 33.38
N THR A 74 -4.12 -17.60 33.53
CA THR A 74 -5.25 -18.15 34.33
C THR A 74 -5.28 -17.66 35.77
N GLN A 75 -4.17 -17.12 36.29
CA GLN A 75 -4.04 -16.60 37.64
C GLN A 75 -4.27 -15.08 37.75
N ARG A 76 -4.43 -14.35 36.64
CA ARG A 76 -4.68 -12.90 36.65
C ARG A 76 -5.84 -12.54 35.72
N PRO A 77 -6.79 -11.72 36.16
CA PRO A 77 -7.85 -11.25 35.27
C PRO A 77 -7.23 -10.43 34.12
N PRO A 78 -7.76 -10.55 32.89
CA PRO A 78 -7.30 -9.72 31.79
C PRO A 78 -7.51 -8.25 32.12
N GLU A 79 -6.53 -7.40 31.81
CA GLU A 79 -6.61 -5.94 31.99
C GLU A 79 -7.47 -5.29 30.89
N VAL A 80 -8.69 -5.79 30.71
CA VAL A 80 -9.71 -5.24 29.80
C VAL A 80 -10.93 -4.79 30.62
N PRO A 81 -11.72 -3.80 30.14
CA PRO A 81 -12.92 -3.37 30.84
C PRO A 81 -13.89 -4.52 31.10
N ALA A 82 -14.55 -4.52 32.26
CA ALA A 82 -15.43 -5.60 32.70
C ALA A 82 -16.63 -5.87 31.76
N PHE A 83 -17.04 -4.89 30.96
CA PHE A 83 -18.11 -5.03 29.97
C PHE A 83 -17.66 -5.73 28.68
N VAL A 84 -16.36 -5.96 28.50
CA VAL A 84 -15.81 -6.67 27.33
C VAL A 84 -15.94 -8.16 27.52
N LYS A 85 -16.59 -8.83 26.57
CA LYS A 85 -16.64 -10.30 26.49
C LYS A 85 -15.31 -10.80 25.91
N ASN A 86 -14.34 -11.09 26.78
CA ASN A 86 -13.05 -11.64 26.36
C ASN A 86 -13.14 -13.15 26.12
N HIS A 87 -12.71 -13.61 24.95
CA HIS A 87 -12.69 -15.01 24.53
C HIS A 87 -11.32 -15.68 24.75
N GLY A 88 -10.32 -14.94 25.22
CA GLY A 88 -8.94 -15.42 25.26
C GLY A 88 -8.33 -15.54 23.86
N LEU A 89 -7.17 -16.19 23.78
CA LEU A 89 -6.57 -16.51 22.48
C LEU A 89 -7.35 -17.67 21.84
N LEU A 90 -7.93 -17.39 20.67
CA LEU A 90 -8.69 -18.37 19.91
C LEU A 90 -7.83 -19.03 18.83
N PRO A 91 -8.00 -20.34 18.57
CA PRO A 91 -7.55 -20.97 17.33
C PRO A 91 -8.15 -20.30 16.09
N GLN A 92 -7.51 -20.47 14.93
CA GLN A 92 -7.91 -19.80 13.69
C GLN A 92 -9.39 -20.04 13.32
N GLN A 93 -9.85 -21.29 13.42
CA GLN A 93 -11.22 -21.67 13.09
C GLN A 93 -12.26 -21.00 14.01
N GLU A 94 -11.96 -20.90 15.31
CA GLU A 94 -12.85 -20.25 16.28
C GLU A 94 -12.85 -18.73 16.11
N LEU A 95 -11.70 -18.13 15.77
CA LEU A 95 -11.62 -16.72 15.41
C LEU A 95 -12.48 -16.43 14.17
N GLN A 96 -12.41 -17.25 13.13
CA GLN A 96 -13.26 -17.11 11.95
C GLN A 96 -14.74 -17.20 12.31
N GLN A 97 -15.14 -18.16 13.13
CA GLN A 97 -16.53 -18.26 13.60
C GLN A 97 -16.99 -17.02 14.37
N LEU A 98 -16.12 -16.44 15.19
CA LEU A 98 -16.40 -15.17 15.88
C LEU A 98 -16.57 -14.02 14.88
N LEU A 99 -15.67 -13.91 13.89
CA LEU A 99 -15.73 -12.86 12.86
C LEU A 99 -16.97 -13.02 11.96
N ARG A 100 -17.38 -14.24 11.60
CA ARG A 100 -18.61 -14.50 10.83
C ARG A 100 -19.86 -13.95 11.51
N LYS A 101 -19.87 -13.91 12.85
CA LYS A 101 -20.98 -13.32 13.62
C LYS A 101 -20.86 -11.81 13.81
N ALA A 102 -19.65 -11.28 13.94
CA ALA A 102 -19.43 -9.87 14.27
C ALA A 102 -19.77 -8.93 13.10
N LYS A 103 -20.45 -7.82 13.36
CA LYS A 103 -20.66 -6.76 12.34
C LYS A 103 -19.42 -5.91 12.13
N LEU A 104 -18.73 -5.60 13.23
CA LEU A 104 -17.66 -4.61 13.26
C LEU A 104 -16.36 -5.21 13.79
N PHE A 105 -15.25 -4.94 13.11
CA PHE A 105 -13.89 -5.22 13.59
C PHE A 105 -13.19 -3.90 13.87
N VAL A 106 -12.76 -3.66 15.11
CA VAL A 106 -12.31 -2.33 15.57
C VAL A 106 -10.81 -2.33 15.83
N GLY A 107 -10.07 -1.59 15.02
CA GLY A 107 -8.67 -1.29 15.21
C GLY A 107 -8.42 -0.20 16.24
N PHE A 108 -7.46 -0.40 17.14
CA PHE A 108 -7.06 0.59 18.16
C PHE A 108 -5.75 1.32 17.84
N GLY A 109 -5.31 1.26 16.58
CA GLY A 109 -4.09 1.93 16.11
C GLY A 109 -2.82 1.09 16.20
N PHE A 110 -2.88 -0.06 16.87
CA PHE A 110 -1.81 -1.05 16.91
C PHE A 110 -2.39 -2.46 17.01
N PRO A 111 -1.81 -3.48 16.36
CA PRO A 111 -0.61 -3.44 15.50
C PRO A 111 -0.87 -2.81 14.13
N TYR A 112 0.20 -2.34 13.48
CA TYR A 112 0.17 -1.78 12.13
C TYR A 112 0.19 -2.90 11.08
N GLU A 113 -0.62 -2.76 10.02
CA GLU A 113 -0.56 -3.60 8.81
C GLU A 113 -0.42 -5.10 9.11
N GLY A 114 -1.28 -5.62 10.00
CA GLY A 114 -1.41 -7.06 10.24
C GLY A 114 -2.45 -7.70 9.33
N PRO A 115 -2.50 -9.04 9.25
CA PRO A 115 -3.45 -9.75 8.38
C PRO A 115 -4.90 -9.73 8.87
N ALA A 116 -5.12 -9.57 10.17
CA ALA A 116 -6.44 -9.75 10.80
C ALA A 116 -7.55 -8.84 10.24
N PRO A 117 -7.30 -7.56 9.87
CA PRO A 117 -8.31 -6.76 9.20
C PRO A 117 -8.79 -7.35 7.86
N LEU A 118 -7.90 -7.94 7.05
CA LEU A 118 -8.31 -8.60 5.81
C LEU A 118 -9.13 -9.87 6.10
N GLU A 119 -8.77 -10.65 7.11
CA GLU A 119 -9.57 -11.82 7.54
C GLU A 119 -10.97 -11.41 8.01
N ALA A 120 -11.07 -10.28 8.73
CA ALA A 120 -12.35 -9.75 9.19
C ALA A 120 -13.23 -9.29 8.01
N ILE A 121 -12.67 -8.56 7.06
CA ILE A 121 -13.38 -8.09 5.85
C ILE A 121 -13.80 -9.29 4.98
N ALA A 122 -12.92 -10.29 4.84
CA ALA A 122 -13.21 -11.55 4.16
C ALA A 122 -14.35 -12.33 4.81
N ASN A 123 -14.59 -12.15 6.10
CA ASN A 123 -15.73 -12.73 6.83
C ASN A 123 -16.91 -11.75 6.98
N GLY A 124 -16.95 -10.66 6.23
CA GLY A 124 -18.09 -9.72 6.18
C GLY A 124 -18.17 -8.74 7.36
N CYS A 125 -17.08 -8.50 8.08
CA CYS A 125 -17.01 -7.40 9.02
C CYS A 125 -16.71 -6.08 8.30
N ILE A 126 -17.24 -4.97 8.82
CA ILE A 126 -16.71 -3.64 8.54
C ILE A 126 -15.46 -3.48 9.42
N PHE A 127 -14.34 -3.05 8.85
CA PHE A 127 -13.13 -2.69 9.60
C PHE A 127 -13.10 -1.19 9.89
N LEU A 128 -13.19 -0.84 11.17
CA LEU A 128 -13.08 0.53 11.66
C LEU A 128 -11.67 0.76 12.21
N GLN A 129 -10.98 1.77 11.71
CA GLN A 129 -9.59 2.05 12.10
C GLN A 129 -9.36 3.54 12.36
N PRO A 130 -8.36 3.88 13.20
CA PRO A 130 -8.01 5.27 13.44
C PRO A 130 -7.25 5.86 12.24
N LYS A 131 -7.57 7.12 11.97
CA LYS A 131 -6.76 8.02 11.16
C LYS A 131 -5.61 8.56 12.01
N PHE A 132 -4.41 8.63 11.43
CA PHE A 132 -3.24 9.24 12.05
C PHE A 132 -2.95 10.59 11.43
N ASN A 133 -3.09 11.64 12.24
CA ASN A 133 -2.75 13.00 11.84
C ASN A 133 -1.93 13.67 12.97
N PRO A 134 -0.61 13.90 12.77
CA PRO A 134 0.16 13.61 11.56
C PRO A 134 0.34 12.10 11.33
N PRO A 135 0.59 11.66 10.08
CA PRO A 135 0.96 10.27 9.77
C PRO A 135 2.16 9.79 10.59
N HIS A 136 2.15 8.52 11.01
CA HIS A 136 3.23 7.91 11.78
C HIS A 136 4.39 7.49 10.88
N SER A 137 5.63 7.65 11.36
CA SER A 137 6.85 7.35 10.62
C SER A 137 8.02 7.12 11.58
N SER A 138 9.18 6.76 11.03
CA SER A 138 10.43 6.62 11.79
C SER A 138 10.89 7.90 12.49
N LEU A 139 10.39 9.06 12.07
CA LEU A 139 10.75 10.38 12.62
C LEU A 139 9.93 10.78 13.86
N ASN A 140 8.70 10.28 14.00
CA ASN A 140 7.75 10.77 15.01
C ASN A 140 7.08 9.67 15.86
N HIS A 141 7.33 8.40 15.60
CA HIS A 141 6.68 7.32 16.34
C HIS A 141 7.66 6.19 16.72
N GLU A 142 7.66 5.80 17.99
CA GLU A 142 8.63 4.87 18.58
C GLU A 142 8.70 3.52 17.85
N PHE A 143 7.55 2.92 17.54
CA PHE A 143 7.50 1.64 16.81
C PHE A 143 8.25 1.66 15.48
N PHE A 144 8.27 2.80 14.77
CA PHE A 144 8.93 2.91 13.46
C PHE A 144 10.39 3.38 13.57
N ARG A 145 10.85 3.78 14.76
CA ARG A 145 12.22 4.26 14.98
C ARG A 145 13.23 3.19 14.57
N GLY A 146 14.23 3.59 13.79
CA GLY A 146 15.29 2.70 13.29
C GLY A 146 14.88 1.74 12.17
N LYS A 147 13.60 1.72 11.75
CA LYS A 147 13.20 0.94 10.56
C LYS A 147 13.80 1.59 9.29
N PRO A 148 14.32 0.80 8.34
CA PRO A 148 15.01 1.29 7.14
C PRO A 148 14.01 1.80 6.08
N THR A 149 13.17 2.76 6.44
CA THR A 149 12.18 3.36 5.54
C THR A 149 11.80 4.77 6.00
N SER A 150 11.55 5.65 5.01
CA SER A 150 10.99 6.99 5.20
C SER A 150 9.46 7.02 5.06
N ARG A 151 8.82 5.85 4.87
CA ARG A 151 7.38 5.73 4.65
C ARG A 151 6.59 6.30 5.83
N LYS A 152 5.52 7.02 5.50
CA LYS A 152 4.54 7.57 6.43
C LYS A 152 3.25 6.75 6.35
N VAL A 153 2.65 6.48 7.49
CA VAL A 153 1.46 5.63 7.64
C VAL A 153 0.31 6.50 8.13
N SER A 154 -0.73 6.67 7.30
CA SER A 154 -1.88 7.56 7.55
C SER A 154 -3.00 6.96 8.41
N SER A 155 -2.98 5.65 8.62
CA SER A 155 -4.00 4.90 9.36
C SER A 155 -3.41 3.58 9.88
N GLN A 156 -4.13 2.83 10.71
CA GLN A 156 -3.61 1.56 11.24
C GLN A 156 -3.25 0.56 10.13
N HIS A 157 -4.00 0.56 9.03
CA HIS A 157 -3.84 -0.34 7.91
C HIS A 157 -4.04 0.41 6.57
N PRO A 158 -3.02 1.15 6.07
CA PRO A 158 -3.13 1.96 4.85
C PRO A 158 -3.57 1.17 3.61
N TYR A 159 -3.16 -0.10 3.47
CA TYR A 159 -3.64 -0.92 2.36
C TYR A 159 -5.18 -1.07 2.36
N ALA A 160 -5.78 -1.27 3.54
CA ALA A 160 -7.21 -1.45 3.67
C ALA A 160 -7.93 -0.11 3.42
N GLU A 161 -7.34 1.01 3.86
CA GLU A 161 -7.83 2.35 3.55
C GLU A 161 -7.84 2.64 2.04
N GLN A 162 -6.74 2.34 1.34
CA GLN A 162 -6.49 2.80 -0.02
C GLN A 162 -7.03 1.85 -1.10
N HIS A 163 -6.98 0.53 -0.87
CA HIS A 163 -7.33 -0.47 -1.88
C HIS A 163 -8.69 -1.14 -1.65
N ILE A 164 -9.27 -1.00 -0.45
CA ILE A 164 -10.60 -1.53 -0.13
C ILE A 164 -11.56 -0.36 0.12
N GLY A 165 -11.28 0.47 1.12
CA GLY A 165 -12.08 1.66 1.43
C GLY A 165 -13.53 1.35 1.84
N ARG A 166 -14.37 2.37 1.82
CA ARG A 166 -15.80 2.25 2.18
C ARG A 166 -16.55 1.37 1.17
N PRO A 167 -17.56 0.57 1.60
CA PRO A 167 -18.11 0.53 2.96
C PRO A 167 -17.38 -0.44 3.91
N HIS A 168 -16.48 -1.29 3.40
CA HIS A 168 -15.82 -2.33 4.19
C HIS A 168 -14.77 -1.81 5.16
N VAL A 169 -14.15 -0.66 4.85
CA VAL A 169 -13.12 -0.02 5.66
C VAL A 169 -13.50 1.42 5.91
N ILE A 170 -13.58 1.80 7.18
CA ILE A 170 -13.89 3.16 7.61
C ILE A 170 -12.74 3.67 8.46
N THR A 171 -12.10 4.74 8.00
CA THR A 171 -10.99 5.42 8.68
C THR A 171 -11.49 6.73 9.28
N VAL A 172 -11.39 6.91 10.59
CA VAL A 172 -11.91 8.11 11.30
C VAL A 172 -10.95 8.59 12.38
N ASP A 173 -11.01 9.87 12.75
CA ASP A 173 -10.26 10.38 13.89
C ASP A 173 -10.91 9.94 15.20
N PHE A 174 -10.22 9.08 15.95
CA PHE A 174 -10.73 8.54 17.22
C PHE A 174 -10.75 9.61 18.33
N ASN A 175 -10.03 10.73 18.17
CA ASN A 175 -10.09 11.85 19.10
C ASN A 175 -11.35 12.70 18.92
N ASN A 176 -11.98 12.62 17.75
CA ASN A 176 -13.21 13.33 17.44
C ASN A 176 -14.43 12.47 17.80
N SER A 177 -14.92 12.63 19.04
CA SER A 177 -16.01 11.80 19.57
C SER A 177 -17.32 11.95 18.79
N GLU A 178 -17.61 13.13 18.24
CA GLU A 178 -18.81 13.37 17.43
C GLU A 178 -18.74 12.62 16.08
N GLU A 179 -17.60 12.72 15.39
CA GLU A 179 -17.34 11.97 14.15
C GLU A 179 -17.37 10.46 14.39
N PHE A 180 -16.76 10.00 15.49
CA PHE A 180 -16.75 8.59 15.86
C PHE A 180 -18.17 8.08 16.13
N GLU A 181 -18.97 8.77 16.95
CA GLU A 181 -20.35 8.37 17.24
C GLU A 181 -21.25 8.41 15.99
N ALA A 182 -21.12 9.46 15.16
CA ALA A 182 -21.84 9.54 13.89
C ALA A 182 -21.49 8.36 12.97
N THR A 183 -20.22 7.97 12.93
CA THR A 183 -19.74 6.82 12.17
C THR A 183 -20.29 5.50 12.70
N ILE A 184 -20.36 5.30 14.02
CA ILE A 184 -20.99 4.09 14.59
C ILE A 184 -22.48 4.04 14.20
N ARG A 185 -23.21 5.16 14.27
CA ARG A 185 -24.62 5.24 13.85
C ARG A 185 -24.81 4.95 12.36
N GLU A 186 -23.85 5.35 11.52
CA GLU A 186 -23.82 5.01 10.09
C GLU A 186 -23.61 3.49 9.92
N ILE A 187 -22.57 2.93 10.57
CA ILE A 187 -22.23 1.50 10.52
C ILE A 187 -23.42 0.63 10.91
N MET A 188 -24.19 1.00 11.94
CA MET A 188 -25.38 0.24 12.35
C MET A 188 -26.38 0.04 11.20
N LYS A 189 -26.45 0.98 10.25
CA LYS A 189 -27.36 0.96 9.09
C LYS A 189 -26.76 0.31 7.84
N LEU A 190 -25.43 0.14 7.80
CA LEU A 190 -24.75 -0.46 6.65
C LEU A 190 -24.90 -1.98 6.65
N ASN A 191 -25.03 -2.54 5.46
CA ASN A 191 -24.90 -3.98 5.20
C ASN A 191 -23.75 -4.15 4.20
N VAL A 192 -22.81 -5.02 4.52
CA VAL A 192 -21.65 -5.31 3.66
C VAL A 192 -21.59 -6.79 3.34
N GLU A 193 -21.14 -7.09 2.12
CA GLU A 193 -20.87 -8.46 1.72
C GLU A 193 -19.44 -8.85 2.11
N PRO A 194 -19.18 -10.12 2.47
CA PRO A 194 -17.81 -10.62 2.62
C PRO A 194 -16.99 -10.32 1.37
N PHE A 195 -15.79 -9.75 1.57
CA PHE A 195 -14.97 -9.28 0.46
C PHE A 195 -13.49 -9.63 0.68
N LEU A 196 -12.84 -10.14 -0.36
CA LEU A 196 -11.41 -10.42 -0.36
C LEU A 196 -10.83 -9.95 -1.69
N PRO A 197 -9.82 -9.04 -1.70
CA PRO A 197 -9.14 -8.67 -2.92
C PRO A 197 -8.47 -9.87 -3.58
N TYR A 198 -8.51 -9.94 -4.91
CA TYR A 198 -7.99 -11.08 -5.68
C TYR A 198 -6.54 -11.44 -5.33
N GLU A 199 -5.67 -10.45 -5.12
CA GLU A 199 -4.26 -10.68 -4.75
C GLU A 199 -4.03 -11.39 -3.41
N TYR A 200 -5.07 -11.54 -2.59
CA TYR A 200 -5.04 -12.30 -1.33
C TYR A 200 -5.82 -13.63 -1.40
N THR A 201 -6.30 -14.03 -2.58
CA THR A 201 -6.84 -15.39 -2.81
C THR A 201 -5.71 -16.39 -3.06
N CYS A 202 -6.01 -17.69 -2.98
CA CYS A 202 -5.09 -18.74 -3.38
C CYS A 202 -4.62 -18.54 -4.82
N GLU A 203 -5.57 -18.30 -5.73
CA GLU A 203 -5.29 -18.12 -7.16
C GLU A 203 -4.45 -16.86 -7.42
N GLY A 204 -4.80 -15.72 -6.81
CA GLY A 204 -4.05 -14.48 -7.01
C GLY A 204 -2.65 -14.53 -6.44
N MET A 205 -2.43 -15.21 -5.30
CA MET A 205 -1.07 -15.44 -4.81
C MET A 205 -0.28 -16.38 -5.73
N LEU A 206 -0.89 -17.45 -6.22
CA LEU A 206 -0.24 -18.38 -7.15
C LEU A 206 0.13 -17.71 -8.47
N GLU A 207 -0.77 -16.90 -9.06
CA GLU A 207 -0.49 -16.10 -10.26
C GLU A 207 0.74 -15.21 -10.04
N ARG A 208 0.75 -14.43 -8.95
CA ARG A 208 1.84 -13.52 -8.61
C ARG A 208 3.17 -14.24 -8.41
N VAL A 209 3.17 -15.30 -7.59
CA VAL A 209 4.40 -16.06 -7.28
C VAL A 209 4.91 -16.79 -8.53
N HIS A 210 4.01 -17.36 -9.33
CA HIS A 210 4.37 -18.01 -10.59
C HIS A 210 5.03 -17.01 -11.54
N THR A 211 4.44 -15.82 -11.73
CA THR A 211 5.01 -14.78 -12.61
C THR A 211 6.38 -14.30 -12.12
N TYR A 212 6.57 -14.13 -10.81
CA TYR A 212 7.90 -13.81 -10.26
C TYR A 212 8.93 -14.88 -10.56
N ILE A 213 8.59 -16.17 -10.36
CA ILE A 213 9.50 -17.29 -10.62
C ILE A 213 9.90 -17.35 -12.09
N GLN A 214 8.97 -17.11 -13.02
CA GLN A 214 9.26 -17.18 -14.45
C GLN A 214 10.07 -16.00 -14.96
N ASN A 215 9.80 -14.79 -14.46
CA ASN A 215 10.24 -13.56 -15.11
C ASN A 215 11.19 -12.68 -14.29
N GLN A 216 11.14 -12.73 -12.95
CA GLN A 216 11.94 -11.85 -12.11
C GLN A 216 13.37 -12.41 -11.95
N SER A 217 14.28 -12.04 -12.86
CA SER A 217 15.69 -12.43 -12.84
C SER A 217 16.61 -11.29 -12.43
N PHE A 218 17.39 -11.51 -11.37
CA PHE A 218 18.49 -10.63 -10.95
C PHE A 218 19.88 -11.23 -11.24
N CYS A 219 19.94 -12.40 -11.87
CA CYS A 219 21.18 -13.15 -12.10
C CYS A 219 21.79 -12.90 -13.50
N SER A 220 21.00 -12.36 -14.42
CA SER A 220 21.43 -12.07 -15.79
C SER A 220 22.24 -10.77 -15.81
N PRO A 221 23.32 -10.69 -16.61
CA PRO A 221 24.06 -9.43 -16.74
C PRO A 221 23.13 -8.36 -17.33
N GLU A 222 23.09 -7.20 -16.69
CA GLU A 222 22.32 -6.07 -17.19
C GLU A 222 22.93 -5.56 -18.51
N VAL A 223 22.11 -5.45 -19.55
CA VAL A 223 22.54 -4.83 -20.81
C VAL A 223 22.73 -3.33 -20.56
N PRO A 224 23.92 -2.77 -20.85
CA PRO A 224 24.17 -1.34 -20.72
C PRO A 224 23.16 -0.52 -21.53
N PHE A 225 22.65 0.53 -20.91
CA PHE A 225 21.69 1.45 -21.52
C PHE A 225 22.21 2.88 -21.33
N PRO A 226 22.40 3.69 -22.39
CA PRO A 226 22.20 3.39 -23.82
C PRO A 226 23.05 2.25 -24.42
N PRO A 227 22.55 1.48 -25.42
CA PRO A 227 23.40 0.66 -26.26
C PRO A 227 24.44 1.54 -26.98
N VAL A 228 25.65 1.02 -27.06
CA VAL A 228 26.85 1.72 -27.57
C VAL A 228 26.68 2.25 -29.01
N ASN A 229 25.77 1.67 -29.81
CA ASN A 229 25.54 2.02 -31.21
C ASN A 229 24.20 2.75 -31.47
N SER A 230 23.53 3.25 -30.43
CA SER A 230 22.20 3.88 -30.57
C SER A 230 22.26 5.39 -30.72
N SER A 231 21.78 5.92 -31.85
CA SER A 231 21.69 7.35 -32.16
C SER A 231 20.55 8.07 -31.41
N TRP A 232 20.39 7.83 -30.10
CA TRP A 232 19.35 8.49 -29.31
C TRP A 232 19.58 9.99 -29.14
N ALA A 233 20.79 10.47 -29.41
CA ALA A 233 21.11 11.89 -29.41
C ALA A 233 20.35 12.71 -30.49
N LEU A 234 19.79 12.06 -31.53
CA LEU A 234 19.08 12.73 -32.64
C LEU A 234 17.54 12.67 -32.52
N LEU A 235 17.01 11.93 -31.54
CA LEU A 235 15.58 11.79 -31.27
C LEU A 235 15.36 12.15 -29.80
N ARG A 236 14.17 12.55 -29.34
CA ARG A 236 13.88 12.81 -27.90
C ARG A 236 13.90 11.51 -27.05
N GLY A 237 14.86 10.62 -27.30
CA GLY A 237 14.89 9.26 -26.80
C GLY A 237 13.74 8.39 -27.36
N PRO A 238 13.57 7.18 -26.83
CA PRO A 238 12.48 6.26 -27.19
C PRO A 238 11.14 6.65 -26.53
N PHE A 239 10.91 7.92 -26.24
CA PHE A 239 9.74 8.40 -25.51
C PHE A 239 8.74 9.04 -26.47
N THR A 240 7.48 8.61 -26.40
CA THR A 240 6.38 9.22 -27.15
C THR A 240 5.30 9.74 -26.20
N PRO A 241 4.76 10.93 -26.42
CA PRO A 241 3.70 11.47 -25.58
C PRO A 241 2.38 10.73 -25.79
N VAL A 242 1.64 10.52 -24.70
CA VAL A 242 0.24 10.09 -24.78
C VAL A 242 -0.63 11.33 -25.02
N PRO A 243 -1.53 11.32 -26.03
CA PRO A 243 -2.45 12.43 -26.25
C PRO A 243 -3.21 12.82 -24.98
N ASP A 244 -3.33 14.13 -24.73
CA ASP A 244 -4.05 14.71 -23.60
C ASP A 244 -3.56 14.27 -22.21
N SER A 245 -2.30 13.84 -22.09
CA SER A 245 -1.69 13.42 -20.83
C SER A 245 -0.26 13.97 -20.66
N ARG A 246 0.20 14.06 -19.41
CA ARG A 246 1.61 14.36 -19.06
C ARG A 246 2.50 13.12 -19.10
N ILE A 247 1.93 11.96 -19.42
CA ILE A 247 2.61 10.68 -19.44
C ILE A 247 3.32 10.48 -20.79
N LEU A 248 4.57 10.02 -20.72
CA LEU A 248 5.31 9.50 -21.87
C LEU A 248 5.35 7.98 -21.83
N ILE A 249 5.24 7.33 -22.98
CA ILE A 249 5.36 5.87 -23.12
C ILE A 249 6.63 5.51 -23.88
N TRP A 250 7.00 4.23 -23.79
CA TRP A 250 8.08 3.67 -24.59
C TRP A 250 7.63 3.39 -26.04
N ALA A 251 8.41 3.86 -27.01
CA ALA A 251 8.15 3.63 -28.42
C ALA A 251 8.38 2.15 -28.79
N SER A 252 7.36 1.52 -29.35
CA SER A 252 7.35 0.10 -29.72
C SER A 252 8.33 -0.30 -30.84
N ASN A 253 8.89 0.67 -31.56
CA ASN A 253 9.91 0.44 -32.59
C ASN A 253 11.33 0.24 -32.01
N VAL A 254 11.54 0.39 -30.69
CA VAL A 254 12.84 0.22 -30.01
C VAL A 254 12.89 -1.07 -29.16
N SER A 255 11.99 -2.03 -29.42
CA SER A 255 11.69 -3.18 -28.56
C SER A 255 12.73 -4.31 -28.52
N SER A 256 14.01 -4.05 -28.82
CA SER A 256 15.05 -5.10 -28.83
C SER A 256 15.59 -5.45 -27.44
N LEU A 257 15.19 -4.73 -26.38
CA LEU A 257 15.69 -4.93 -25.02
C LEU A 257 14.75 -5.84 -24.24
N SER A 258 15.25 -7.03 -23.89
CA SER A 258 14.56 -7.92 -22.96
C SER A 258 14.60 -7.32 -21.56
N SER A 259 13.44 -7.04 -20.98
CA SER A 259 13.27 -6.62 -19.59
C SER A 259 11.97 -7.17 -19.03
N TRP A 260 11.95 -7.42 -17.73
CA TRP A 260 10.71 -7.66 -17.00
C TRP A 260 10.64 -6.70 -15.79
N PRO A 261 9.54 -5.94 -15.62
CA PRO A 261 8.40 -5.80 -16.52
C PRO A 261 8.79 -5.34 -17.95
N PRO A 262 7.94 -5.59 -18.98
CA PRO A 262 8.25 -5.19 -20.35
C PRO A 262 8.27 -3.66 -20.47
N LEU A 263 9.17 -3.13 -21.30
CA LEU A 263 9.29 -1.68 -21.53
C LEU A 263 7.99 -1.04 -22.04
N SER A 264 7.10 -1.81 -22.68
CA SER A 264 5.76 -1.34 -23.07
C SER A 264 4.91 -0.88 -21.89
N ALA A 265 5.20 -1.34 -20.67
CA ALA A 265 4.52 -0.93 -19.44
C ALA A 265 5.05 0.40 -18.87
N LEU A 266 6.20 0.90 -19.34
CA LEU A 266 6.77 2.16 -18.85
C LEU A 266 5.83 3.33 -19.14
N ARG A 267 5.51 4.08 -18.08
CA ARG A 267 4.82 5.36 -18.07
C ARG A 267 5.76 6.35 -17.36
N LEU A 268 6.48 7.15 -18.12
CA LEU A 268 7.39 8.15 -17.58
C LEU A 268 6.62 9.42 -17.22
N LEU A 269 6.82 9.90 -15.99
CA LEU A 269 6.24 11.11 -15.41
C LEU A 269 7.32 11.99 -14.80
N SER A 270 6.98 13.25 -14.54
CA SER A 270 7.73 14.12 -13.64
C SER A 270 6.95 14.37 -12.35
N SER A 271 7.62 14.27 -11.20
CA SER A 271 7.03 14.64 -9.91
C SER A 271 6.91 16.16 -9.77
N GLN A 272 6.01 16.61 -8.91
CA GLN A 272 6.06 17.97 -8.37
C GLN A 272 7.19 18.08 -7.34
N GLN A 273 7.62 19.31 -7.04
CA GLN A 273 8.51 19.57 -5.90
C GLN A 273 7.82 19.14 -4.59
N GLY A 274 8.56 18.46 -3.73
CA GLY A 274 8.03 17.90 -2.48
C GLY A 274 7.24 16.59 -2.65
N GLN A 275 7.02 16.13 -3.88
CA GLN A 275 6.32 14.88 -4.20
C GLN A 275 7.33 13.76 -4.52
N SER A 276 7.09 12.56 -3.98
CA SER A 276 7.86 11.35 -4.31
C SER A 276 7.38 10.69 -5.59
N CYS A 277 8.17 9.77 -6.16
CA CYS A 277 7.69 8.97 -7.29
C CYS A 277 6.59 7.98 -6.91
N VAL A 278 6.56 7.52 -5.65
CA VAL A 278 5.41 6.76 -5.13
C VAL A 278 4.11 7.56 -5.30
N GLU A 279 4.10 8.81 -4.84
CA GLU A 279 2.91 9.67 -4.91
C GLU A 279 2.58 10.09 -6.34
N ALA A 280 3.59 10.46 -7.14
CA ALA A 280 3.39 10.92 -8.52
C ALA A 280 2.78 9.83 -9.42
N CYS A 281 3.25 8.58 -9.30
CA CYS A 281 2.65 7.46 -10.03
C CYS A 281 1.23 7.17 -9.50
N TRP A 282 1.03 7.17 -8.18
CA TRP A 282 -0.26 6.85 -7.57
C TRP A 282 -1.37 7.85 -7.96
N THR A 283 -1.05 9.14 -8.04
CA THR A 283 -2.02 10.18 -8.46
C THR A 283 -2.54 9.99 -9.88
N GLU A 284 -1.78 9.31 -10.73
CA GLU A 284 -2.15 8.98 -12.11
C GLU A 284 -2.75 7.56 -12.23
N GLY A 285 -3.04 6.88 -11.10
CA GLY A 285 -3.57 5.51 -11.10
C GLY A 285 -2.54 4.46 -11.52
N LEU A 286 -1.26 4.72 -11.28
CA LEU A 286 -0.12 3.87 -11.62
C LEU A 286 0.67 3.48 -10.35
N ILE A 287 1.66 2.62 -10.50
CA ILE A 287 2.65 2.30 -9.46
C ILE A 287 4.06 2.58 -9.95
N CYS A 288 4.94 3.07 -9.08
CA CYS A 288 6.35 3.27 -9.42
C CYS A 288 7.02 1.91 -9.70
N GLU A 289 7.83 1.83 -10.76
CA GLU A 289 8.54 0.62 -11.18
C GLU A 289 10.05 0.87 -11.17
N PRO A 290 10.76 0.50 -10.10
CA PRO A 290 12.17 0.82 -9.95
C PRO A 290 13.05 0.13 -11.01
N ALA A 291 12.62 -1.01 -11.58
CA ALA A 291 13.37 -1.69 -12.63
C ALA A 291 13.55 -0.82 -13.89
N PHE A 292 12.73 0.22 -14.05
CA PHE A 292 12.79 1.10 -15.20
C PHE A 292 13.72 2.31 -15.06
N TYR A 293 14.27 2.58 -13.87
CA TYR A 293 15.15 3.74 -13.67
C TYR A 293 16.34 3.77 -14.63
N ARG A 294 16.94 2.61 -14.91
CA ARG A 294 18.06 2.50 -15.87
C ARG A 294 17.74 2.99 -17.28
N PHE A 295 16.46 2.96 -17.68
CA PHE A 295 16.03 3.39 -19.01
C PHE A 295 15.69 4.88 -19.10
N ILE A 296 15.48 5.53 -17.96
CA ILE A 296 15.10 6.96 -17.89
C ILE A 296 16.23 7.83 -17.35
N ASN A 297 17.34 7.23 -16.90
CA ASN A 297 18.52 7.92 -16.38
C ASN A 297 19.41 8.49 -17.51
N ILE A 298 18.82 9.25 -18.43
CA ILE A 298 19.47 9.86 -19.59
C ILE A 298 18.94 11.28 -19.83
N LYS A 299 19.74 12.14 -20.48
CA LYS A 299 19.36 13.55 -20.75
C LYS A 299 18.10 13.67 -21.62
N GLU A 300 17.89 12.71 -22.51
CA GLU A 300 16.77 12.69 -23.44
C GLU A 300 15.43 12.50 -22.70
N ALA A 301 15.41 11.80 -21.56
CA ALA A 301 14.21 11.64 -20.75
C ALA A 301 13.74 12.98 -20.15
N PHE A 302 14.67 13.82 -19.72
CA PHE A 302 14.38 15.19 -19.28
C PHE A 302 13.85 16.03 -20.43
N SER A 303 14.52 16.00 -21.57
CA SER A 303 14.13 16.75 -22.77
C SER A 303 12.75 16.33 -23.29
N ALA A 304 12.41 15.04 -23.16
CA ALA A 304 11.10 14.51 -23.56
C ALA A 304 9.96 15.01 -22.66
N LEU A 305 10.26 15.28 -21.38
CA LEU A 305 9.37 15.90 -20.41
C LEU A 305 9.44 17.45 -20.42
N ASP A 306 10.02 18.02 -21.48
CA ASP A 306 10.18 19.46 -21.69
C ASP A 306 11.00 20.20 -20.61
N PHE A 307 11.88 19.48 -19.89
CA PHE A 307 12.88 20.13 -19.04
C PHE A 307 14.06 20.65 -19.87
N GLN A 308 14.42 21.91 -19.64
CA GLN A 308 15.60 22.53 -20.23
C GLN A 308 16.79 22.38 -19.28
N CYS A 309 17.68 21.44 -19.60
CA CYS A 309 18.91 21.22 -18.84
C CYS A 309 20.02 22.16 -19.34
N GLU A 310 20.35 23.20 -18.58
CA GLU A 310 21.55 24.02 -18.80
C GLU A 310 22.81 23.27 -18.35
N GLY A 311 22.71 22.56 -17.22
CA GLY A 311 23.73 21.67 -16.68
C GLY A 311 23.29 20.20 -16.67
N LEU A 312 24.26 19.29 -16.88
CA LEU A 312 24.08 17.86 -16.65
C LEU A 312 25.11 17.40 -15.61
N GLU A 313 24.62 16.97 -14.45
CA GLU A 313 25.44 16.42 -13.37
C GLU A 313 25.25 14.90 -13.29
N SER A 314 26.28 14.17 -12.87
CA SER A 314 26.14 12.76 -12.45
C SER A 314 26.64 12.65 -11.01
N GLY A 315 25.79 12.14 -10.13
CA GLY A 315 26.09 12.06 -8.70
C GLY A 315 25.38 10.92 -7.98
N MET A 316 25.78 10.66 -6.74
CA MET A 316 25.23 9.60 -5.90
C MET A 316 24.18 10.18 -4.94
N ASN A 317 22.91 10.13 -5.33
CA ASN A 317 21.81 10.62 -4.51
C ASN A 317 20.54 9.82 -4.78
N HIS A 318 19.88 9.30 -3.75
CA HIS A 318 18.66 8.51 -3.88
C HIS A 318 17.46 9.22 -4.54
N LEU A 319 17.53 10.55 -4.66
CA LEU A 319 16.50 11.34 -5.34
C LEU A 319 16.71 11.44 -6.85
N PHE A 320 17.87 11.04 -7.38
CA PHE A 320 18.17 11.09 -8.81
C PHE A 320 17.56 9.90 -9.56
N PRO A 321 17.17 10.06 -10.85
CA PRO A 321 17.29 11.26 -11.69
C PRO A 321 16.31 12.38 -11.32
N ALA A 322 16.79 13.63 -11.31
CA ALA A 322 15.98 14.78 -10.93
C ALA A 322 16.42 16.08 -11.61
N PHE A 323 15.46 17.00 -11.75
CA PHE A 323 15.64 18.34 -12.27
C PHE A 323 15.55 19.37 -11.13
N SER A 324 16.48 20.32 -11.11
CA SER A 324 16.50 21.48 -10.22
C SER A 324 16.19 22.75 -11.00
N ALA A 325 15.02 23.35 -10.73
CA ALA A 325 14.60 24.59 -11.39
C ALA A 325 15.47 25.79 -11.00
N GLU A 326 16.08 25.78 -9.81
CA GLU A 326 16.92 26.88 -9.30
C GLU A 326 18.17 27.11 -10.17
N HIS A 327 18.72 26.03 -10.73
CA HIS A 327 19.96 26.06 -11.52
C HIS A 327 19.77 25.53 -12.96
N ALA A 328 18.52 25.25 -13.35
CA ALA A 328 18.20 24.53 -14.59
C ALA A 328 19.07 23.28 -14.81
N GLU A 329 19.34 22.54 -13.73
CA GLU A 329 20.29 21.42 -13.71
C GLU A 329 19.55 20.08 -13.71
N CYS A 330 20.00 19.17 -14.59
CA CYS A 330 19.52 17.80 -14.63
C CYS A 330 20.58 16.87 -14.04
N SER A 331 20.24 16.19 -12.95
CA SER A 331 21.15 15.28 -12.26
C SER A 331 20.78 13.83 -12.59
N LEU A 332 21.76 13.07 -13.07
CA LEU A 332 21.70 11.63 -13.33
C LEU A 332 22.25 10.85 -12.14
N GLN A 333 21.67 9.69 -11.89
CA GLN A 333 22.18 8.75 -10.90
C GLN A 333 23.49 8.12 -11.39
N HIS A 334 24.53 8.14 -10.55
CA HIS A 334 25.77 7.43 -10.79
C HIS A 334 25.76 5.99 -10.24
N ASP A 335 25.16 5.78 -9.07
CA ASP A 335 25.09 4.47 -8.41
C ASP A 335 23.69 3.85 -8.58
N PRO A 336 23.54 2.79 -9.40
CA PRO A 336 22.24 2.14 -9.61
C PRO A 336 21.57 1.61 -8.35
N LEU A 337 22.33 1.33 -7.29
CA LEU A 337 21.78 0.87 -6.00
C LEU A 337 21.01 1.97 -5.25
N LEU A 338 21.18 3.23 -5.65
CA LEU A 338 20.49 4.37 -5.06
C LEU A 338 19.19 4.74 -5.79
N PHE A 339 18.84 4.09 -6.91
CA PHE A 339 17.52 4.30 -7.49
C PHE A 339 16.41 4.00 -6.47
N SER A 340 15.49 4.94 -6.29
CA SER A 340 14.44 4.82 -5.28
C SER A 340 13.14 5.48 -5.70
N CYS A 341 12.02 4.78 -5.63
CA CYS A 341 10.69 5.34 -5.73
C CYS A 341 10.37 6.27 -4.55
N ALA A 342 10.84 5.92 -3.34
CA ALA A 342 10.67 6.71 -2.14
C ALA A 342 11.53 8.00 -2.15
N GLY A 343 11.18 8.93 -1.26
CA GLY A 343 11.90 10.19 -1.09
C GLY A 343 11.34 11.31 -1.95
N SER A 344 11.28 12.50 -1.36
CA SER A 344 10.88 13.74 -2.01
C SER A 344 11.77 14.89 -1.53
N SER A 345 11.81 15.98 -2.31
CA SER A 345 12.58 17.17 -1.99
C SER A 345 11.84 18.40 -2.50
N SER A 346 11.83 19.46 -1.70
CA SER A 346 11.30 20.76 -2.12
C SER A 346 12.11 21.42 -3.23
N LYS A 347 13.34 20.93 -3.50
CA LYS A 347 14.24 21.49 -4.53
C LYS A 347 14.11 20.80 -5.88
N TYR A 348 13.65 19.55 -5.90
CA TYR A 348 13.77 18.68 -7.06
C TYR A 348 12.40 18.25 -7.60
N GLN A 349 12.30 18.22 -8.92
CA GLN A 349 11.29 17.45 -9.64
C GLN A 349 11.95 16.16 -10.13
N ARG A 350 11.41 15.01 -9.77
CA ARG A 350 12.03 13.70 -10.06
C ARG A 350 11.49 13.14 -11.36
N LEU A 351 12.32 12.44 -12.12
CA LEU A 351 11.81 11.60 -13.21
C LEU A 351 11.33 10.28 -12.61
N CYS A 352 10.05 9.98 -12.78
CA CYS A 352 9.39 8.87 -12.13
C CYS A 352 9.02 7.80 -13.15
N PRO A 353 9.66 6.61 -13.07
CA PRO A 353 9.24 5.48 -13.88
C PRO A 353 8.03 4.84 -13.23
N CYS A 354 6.89 4.92 -13.89
CA CYS A 354 5.66 4.28 -13.46
C CYS A 354 5.31 3.12 -14.38
N ARG A 355 4.39 2.27 -13.94
CA ARG A 355 3.72 1.26 -14.74
C ARG A 355 2.25 1.12 -14.36
N ASP A 356 1.46 0.58 -15.28
CA ASP A 356 0.12 0.12 -14.97
C ASP A 356 0.15 -1.16 -14.12
N PHE A 357 -1.02 -1.54 -13.62
CA PHE A 357 -1.23 -2.78 -12.89
C PHE A 357 -2.59 -3.40 -13.22
N ARG A 358 -2.71 -4.70 -12.97
CA ARG A 358 -3.97 -5.43 -13.11
C ARG A 358 -4.85 -5.16 -11.90
N LYS A 359 -6.14 -4.87 -12.14
CA LYS A 359 -7.09 -4.61 -11.06
C LYS A 359 -7.16 -5.82 -10.13
N GLY A 360 -6.89 -5.60 -8.84
CA GLY A 360 -6.83 -6.67 -7.85
C GLY A 360 -5.53 -7.48 -7.82
N GLN A 361 -4.51 -7.11 -8.62
CA GLN A 361 -3.18 -7.71 -8.62
C GLN A 361 -2.11 -6.63 -8.90
N VAL A 362 -1.79 -5.82 -7.89
CA VAL A 362 -0.94 -4.63 -8.08
C VAL A 362 0.52 -4.99 -8.44
N ALA A 363 0.95 -6.18 -8.07
CA ALA A 363 2.26 -6.74 -8.38
C ALA A 363 2.54 -6.85 -9.89
N LEU A 364 1.50 -7.00 -10.72
CA LEU A 364 1.65 -7.33 -12.14
C LEU A 364 1.04 -6.23 -13.03
N CYS A 365 1.79 -5.75 -14.02
CA CYS A 365 1.27 -4.95 -15.12
C CYS A 365 0.35 -5.76 -16.04
N ARG A 366 -0.42 -5.10 -16.91
CA ARG A 366 -1.31 -5.80 -17.86
C ARG A 366 -0.56 -6.77 -18.78
N ASP A 367 0.65 -6.41 -19.17
CA ASP A 367 1.51 -7.18 -20.08
C ASP A 367 2.59 -8.00 -19.35
N CYS A 368 2.43 -8.24 -18.04
CA CYS A 368 3.46 -8.89 -17.22
C CYS A 368 3.34 -10.43 -17.15
N LEU A 369 2.27 -11.00 -17.71
CA LEU A 369 2.01 -12.45 -17.73
C LEU A 369 2.67 -13.14 -18.91
#